data_AF-A0A450Z7R2-F1
#
_entry.id   AF-A0A450Z7R2-F1
#
_cell.length_a   1.000
_cell.length_b   1.000
_cell.length_c   1.000
_cell.angle_alpha   90.00
_cell.angle_beta   90.00
_cell.angle_gamma   90.00
#
_symmetry.space_group_name_H-M   'P 1'
#
loop_
_entity.id
_entity.type
_entity.pdbx_description
1 polymer ?
#
loop_
_entity_poly.entity_id
_entity_poly.type
_entity_poly.pdbx_seq_one_letter_code
_entity_poly.pdbx_strand_id
1 'polypeptide(L)'
;MSMQSIFRTLATFLLLIATSHAASAEELVGSIPGQLSVRQGAAVYTIPIEVPPGVAGMQPDLAITYNSNAGNGLLGMGFSLSGLSAIPRRNLSIARDGMKGGARTNPGEKT
;
A
#
# COMPACT_ATOMS: atom_id res chain seq x y z
N MET A 1 -8.16 -29.39 40.56
CA MET A 1 -8.51 -29.29 39.13
C MET A 1 -8.21 -30.64 38.51
N SER A 2 -9.20 -31.34 37.95
CA SER A 2 -9.04 -32.73 37.50
C SER A 2 -8.29 -32.79 36.15
N MET A 3 -7.38 -33.75 35.99
CA MET A 3 -6.57 -33.96 34.77
C MET A 3 -7.43 -33.94 33.48
N GLN A 4 -8.67 -34.43 33.55
CA GLN A 4 -9.59 -34.48 32.41
C GLN A 4 -10.13 -33.11 31.97
N SER A 5 -10.21 -32.11 32.86
CA SER A 5 -10.66 -30.76 32.49
C SER A 5 -9.56 -29.96 31.79
N ILE A 6 -8.29 -30.28 32.04
CA ILE A 6 -7.13 -29.66 31.39
C ILE A 6 -7.02 -30.13 29.94
N PHE A 7 -7.17 -31.43 29.68
CA PHE A 7 -7.13 -31.95 28.31
C PHE A 7 -8.27 -31.44 27.44
N ARG A 8 -9.48 -31.28 28.00
CA ARG A 8 -10.63 -30.75 27.26
C ARG A 8 -10.46 -29.27 26.90
N THR A 9 -9.96 -28.46 27.83
CA THR A 9 -9.70 -27.03 27.58
C THR A 9 -8.56 -26.82 26.59
N LEU A 10 -7.50 -27.63 26.66
CA LEU A 10 -6.42 -27.61 25.68
C LEU A 10 -6.89 -28.04 24.28
N ALA A 11 -7.71 -29.08 24.19
CA ALA A 11 -8.27 -29.55 22.91
C ALA A 11 -9.21 -28.51 22.28
N THR A 12 -10.03 -27.80 23.06
CA THR A 12 -10.87 -26.71 22.55
C THR A 12 -10.05 -25.49 22.14
N PHE A 13 -8.96 -25.20 22.85
CA PHE A 13 -8.06 -24.09 22.49
C PHE A 13 -7.31 -24.39 21.18
N LEU A 14 -6.89 -25.65 20.98
CA LEU A 14 -6.27 -26.10 19.74
C LEU A 14 -7.26 -26.09 18.56
N LEU A 15 -8.52 -26.49 18.79
CA LEU A 15 -9.57 -26.46 17.76
C LEU A 15 -9.95 -25.02 17.34
N LEU A 16 -9.89 -24.06 18.27
CA LEU A 16 -10.15 -22.65 17.99
C LEU A 16 -9.03 -21.97 17.18
N ILE A 17 -7.77 -22.42 17.33
CA ILE A 17 -6.64 -21.92 16.54
C ILE A 17 -6.72 -22.43 15.09
N ALA A 18 -7.23 -23.64 14.86
CA ALA A 18 -7.26 -24.26 13.54
C ALA A 18 -8.26 -23.63 12.55
N THR A 19 -9.18 -22.77 13.00
CA THR A 19 -10.25 -22.20 12.14
C THR A 19 -9.90 -20.89 11.45
N SER A 20 -8.63 -20.45 11.45
CA SER A 20 -8.22 -19.30 10.64
C SER A 20 -8.29 -19.65 9.15
N HIS A 21 -9.40 -19.29 8.51
CA HIS A 21 -9.58 -19.44 7.06
C HIS A 21 -8.88 -18.28 6.36
N ALA A 22 -7.81 -18.57 5.60
CA ALA A 22 -7.29 -17.64 4.62
C ALA A 22 -8.26 -17.60 3.43
N ALA A 23 -8.93 -16.47 3.21
CA ALA A 23 -9.74 -16.28 2.01
C ALA A 23 -8.80 -16.15 0.81
N SER A 24 -8.83 -17.12 -0.10
CA SER A 24 -8.12 -17.07 -1.38
C SER A 24 -9.06 -16.46 -2.43
N ALA A 25 -8.69 -15.32 -3.00
CA ALA A 25 -9.38 -14.79 -4.17
C ALA A 25 -8.94 -15.57 -5.41
N GLU A 26 -9.90 -16.16 -6.13
CA GLU A 26 -9.66 -16.79 -7.43
C GLU A 26 -9.44 -15.69 -8.47
N GLU A 27 -8.28 -15.72 -9.14
CA GLU A 27 -7.89 -14.71 -10.11
C GLU A 27 -8.51 -15.03 -11.48
N LEU A 28 -9.30 -14.10 -12.02
CA LEU A 28 -9.97 -14.27 -13.31
C LEU A 28 -8.93 -14.24 -14.44
N VAL A 29 -9.01 -15.15 -15.42
CA VAL A 29 -8.12 -15.09 -16.60
C VAL A 29 -8.22 -13.73 -17.28
N GLY A 30 -7.08 -13.07 -17.46
CA GLY A 30 -6.99 -11.73 -18.05
C GLY A 30 -7.09 -10.58 -17.04
N SER A 31 -7.14 -10.85 -15.74
CA SER A 31 -6.91 -9.81 -14.74
C SER A 31 -5.45 -9.35 -14.74
N ILE A 32 -5.27 -8.12 -14.28
CA ILE A 32 -3.95 -7.60 -13.97
C ILE A 32 -3.57 -8.17 -12.59
N PRO A 33 -2.40 -8.82 -12.46
CA PRO A 33 -1.93 -9.31 -11.17
C PRO A 33 -1.88 -8.17 -10.16
N GLY A 34 -2.50 -8.37 -9.00
CA GLY A 34 -2.50 -7.35 -7.97
C GLY A 34 -3.03 -7.83 -6.62
N GLN A 35 -2.44 -7.30 -5.56
CA GLN A 35 -2.80 -7.66 -4.19
C GLN A 35 -3.64 -6.57 -3.55
N LEU A 36 -4.86 -6.90 -3.13
CA LEU A 36 -5.67 -6.06 -2.26
C LEU A 36 -5.36 -6.36 -0.79
N SER A 37 -5.30 -5.30 0.03
CA SER A 37 -5.28 -5.39 1.49
C SER A 37 -5.98 -4.18 2.12
N VAL A 38 -6.46 -4.33 3.34
CA VAL A 38 -6.93 -3.21 4.15
C VAL A 38 -5.89 -2.90 5.22
N ARG A 39 -5.39 -1.66 5.25
CA ARG A 39 -4.38 -1.22 6.22
C ARG A 39 -4.83 0.06 6.90
N GLN A 40 -5.00 0.02 8.22
CA GLN A 40 -5.44 1.18 9.01
C GLN A 40 -6.74 1.81 8.47
N GLY A 41 -7.68 0.98 8.02
CA GLY A 41 -8.94 1.42 7.43
C GLY A 41 -8.84 1.94 5.98
N ALA A 42 -7.65 1.99 5.39
CA ALA A 42 -7.47 2.31 3.98
C ALA A 42 -7.53 1.05 3.11
N ALA A 43 -8.16 1.14 1.95
CA ALA A 43 -7.98 0.16 0.90
C ALA A 43 -6.61 0.39 0.25
N VAL A 44 -5.78 -0.65 0.20
CA VAL A 44 -4.44 -0.64 -0.39
C VAL A 44 -4.37 -1.70 -1.48
N TYR A 45 -3.94 -1.29 -2.68
CA TYR A 45 -3.79 -2.19 -3.82
C TYR A 45 -2.38 -2.07 -4.40
N THR A 46 -1.73 -3.19 -4.70
CA THR A 46 -0.38 -3.21 -5.30
C THR A 46 -0.40 -4.00 -6.59
N ILE A 47 0.01 -3.37 -7.69
CA ILE A 47 0.16 -3.97 -9.02
C ILE A 47 1.66 -3.98 -9.35
N PRO A 48 2.34 -5.14 -9.29
CA PRO A 48 3.74 -5.23 -9.66
C PRO A 48 3.92 -4.90 -11.14
N ILE A 49 5.01 -4.22 -11.47
CA ILE A 49 5.42 -3.97 -12.86
C ILE A 49 6.49 -5.00 -13.21
N GLU A 50 6.19 -5.86 -14.17
CA GLU A 50 7.19 -6.77 -14.70
C GLU A 50 8.27 -6.00 -15.44
N VAL A 51 9.49 -6.14 -14.96
CA VAL A 51 10.69 -5.57 -15.56
C VAL A 51 11.57 -6.70 -16.11
N PRO A 52 12.37 -6.44 -17.15
CA PRO A 52 13.39 -7.39 -17.60
C PRO A 52 14.54 -7.49 -16.59
N PRO A 53 15.25 -8.64 -16.52
CA PRO A 53 16.41 -8.79 -15.66
C PRO A 53 17.46 -7.69 -15.90
N GLY A 54 17.90 -7.05 -14.81
CA GLY A 54 18.93 -6.03 -14.86
C GLY A 54 20.34 -6.60 -15.07
N VAL A 55 21.25 -5.76 -15.56
CA VAL A 55 22.67 -6.12 -15.68
C VAL A 55 23.21 -6.50 -14.30
N ALA A 56 23.95 -7.61 -14.23
CA ALA A 56 24.49 -8.16 -12.98
C ALA A 56 23.42 -8.43 -11.88
N GLY A 57 22.15 -8.67 -12.27
CA GLY A 57 21.06 -8.93 -11.32
C GLY A 57 20.50 -7.68 -10.64
N MET A 58 20.92 -6.48 -11.07
CA MET A 58 20.46 -5.21 -10.51
C MET A 58 19.17 -4.75 -11.18
N GLN A 59 18.06 -5.33 -10.76
CA GLN A 59 16.72 -5.00 -11.25
C GLN A 59 15.98 -4.11 -10.22
N PRO A 60 15.28 -3.05 -10.66
CA PRO A 60 14.43 -2.28 -9.75
C PRO A 60 13.15 -3.05 -9.44
N ASP A 61 12.73 -3.04 -8.18
CA ASP A 61 11.40 -3.51 -7.79
C ASP A 61 10.40 -2.36 -7.97
N LEU A 62 9.55 -2.45 -9.00
CA LEU A 62 8.60 -1.41 -9.37
C LEU A 62 7.16 -1.90 -9.22
N ALA A 63 6.29 -1.05 -8.68
CA ALA A 63 4.86 -1.34 -8.62
C ALA A 63 4.02 -0.07 -8.65
N ILE A 64 2.83 -0.14 -9.27
CA ILE A 64 1.77 0.85 -9.08
C ILE A 64 1.07 0.50 -7.78
N THR A 65 0.97 1.48 -6.87
CA THR A 65 0.30 1.31 -5.59
C THR A 65 -0.87 2.28 -5.48
N TYR A 66 -1.97 1.80 -4.92
CA TYR A 66 -3.13 2.58 -4.56
C TYR A 66 -3.29 2.58 -3.04
N ASN A 67 -3.65 3.74 -2.48
CA ASN A 67 -4.07 3.87 -1.10
C ASN A 67 -5.22 4.89 -1.04
N SER A 68 -6.39 4.46 -0.56
CA SER A 68 -7.58 5.33 -0.51
C SER A 68 -7.42 6.56 0.39
N ASN A 69 -6.47 6.54 1.33
CA ASN A 69 -6.14 7.68 2.19
C ASN A 69 -4.98 8.54 1.65
N ALA A 70 -4.36 8.14 0.52
CA ALA A 70 -3.29 8.93 -0.08
C ALA A 70 -3.85 10.13 -0.88
N GLY A 71 -3.07 11.21 -0.89
CA GLY A 71 -3.38 12.42 -1.66
C GLY A 71 -3.05 12.28 -3.15
N ASN A 72 -2.93 13.42 -3.83
CA ASN A 72 -2.57 13.47 -5.24
C ASN A 72 -1.07 13.19 -5.43
N GLY A 73 -0.73 12.32 -6.38
CA GLY A 73 0.65 11.97 -6.76
C GLY A 73 0.88 12.01 -8.27
N LEU A 74 2.01 11.43 -8.69
CA LEU A 74 2.41 11.35 -10.11
C LEU A 74 1.34 10.69 -11.00
N LEU A 75 0.64 9.70 -10.46
CA LEU A 75 -0.37 8.91 -11.18
C LEU A 75 -1.81 9.34 -10.85
N GLY A 76 -1.98 10.47 -10.15
CA GLY A 76 -3.28 10.96 -9.70
C GLY A 76 -3.60 10.68 -8.24
N MET A 77 -4.85 10.89 -7.86
CA MET A 77 -5.35 10.76 -6.49
C MET A 77 -5.28 9.31 -6.02
N GLY A 78 -4.63 9.06 -4.89
CA GLY A 78 -4.54 7.74 -4.29
C GLY A 78 -3.52 6.80 -4.97
N PHE A 79 -3.10 7.08 -6.21
CA PHE A 79 -2.16 6.27 -6.97
C PHE A 79 -0.72 6.82 -6.89
N SER A 80 0.25 5.91 -6.77
CA SER A 80 1.66 6.25 -6.81
C SER A 80 2.51 5.15 -7.44
N LEU A 81 3.67 5.54 -7.99
CA LEU A 81 4.69 4.61 -8.48
C LEU A 81 5.72 4.38 -7.38
N SER A 82 5.88 3.13 -6.97
CA SER A 82 6.86 2.70 -5.97
C SER A 82 8.14 2.18 -6.63
N GLY A 83 9.22 2.07 -5.85
CA GLY A 83 10.53 1.62 -6.33
C GLY A 83 11.45 2.72 -6.88
N LEU A 84 10.94 3.95 -6.98
CA LEU A 84 11.71 5.12 -7.39
C LEU A 84 11.98 6.05 -6.21
N SER A 85 13.11 6.77 -6.27
CA SER A 85 13.39 7.88 -5.38
C SER A 85 12.86 9.18 -5.97
N ALA A 86 12.25 10.03 -5.15
CA ALA A 86 11.78 11.35 -5.56
C ALA A 86 12.03 12.39 -4.46
N ILE A 87 12.29 13.63 -4.87
CA ILE A 87 12.37 14.80 -3.99
C ILE A 87 11.08 15.60 -4.18
N PRO A 88 10.05 15.41 -3.32
CA PRO A 88 8.80 16.13 -3.47
C PRO A 88 8.97 17.59 -3.05
N ARG A 89 8.32 18.50 -3.77
CA ARG A 89 8.21 19.89 -3.34
C ARG A 89 7.42 19.95 -2.03
N ARG A 90 7.96 20.58 -1.00
CA ARG A 90 7.26 20.84 0.26
C ARG A 90 6.53 22.18 0.18
N ASN A 91 5.39 22.27 0.85
CA ASN A 91 4.71 23.55 1.03
C ASN A 91 5.57 24.47 1.91
N LEU A 92 5.60 25.76 1.58
CA LEU A 92 6.25 26.76 2.41
C LEU A 92 5.52 26.85 3.77
N SER A 93 6.28 26.94 4.84
CA SER A 93 5.76 27.07 6.20
C SER A 93 6.26 28.34 6.84
N ILE A 94 5.39 29.05 7.57
CA ILE A 94 5.77 30.26 8.32
C ILE A 94 6.93 30.02 9.28
N ALA A 95 7.02 28.82 9.87
CA ALA A 95 8.02 28.49 10.88
C ALA A 95 9.43 28.31 10.30
N ARG A 96 9.54 27.99 9.00
CA ARG A 96 10.84 27.78 8.32
C ARG A 96 11.15 28.87 7.32
N ASP A 97 10.13 29.30 6.58
CA ASP A 97 10.28 30.14 5.38
C ASP A 97 9.73 31.57 5.61
N GLY A 98 9.21 31.88 6.79
CA GLY A 98 8.62 33.20 7.14
C GLY A 98 7.34 33.55 6.39
N MET A 99 6.89 32.68 5.48
CA MET A 99 5.73 32.87 4.60
C MET A 99 4.88 31.60 4.59
N LYS A 100 3.55 31.77 4.58
CA LYS A 100 2.63 30.65 4.36
C LYS A 100 2.61 30.31 2.88
N GLY A 101 2.89 29.05 2.54
CA GLY A 101 2.79 28.56 1.16
C GLY A 101 1.35 28.58 0.67
N GLY A 102 1.00 29.55 -0.16
CA GLY A 102 -0.15 29.47 -1.07
C GLY A 102 0.29 28.85 -2.39
N ALA A 103 -0.65 28.18 -3.09
CA ALA A 103 -0.44 27.76 -4.47
C ALA A 103 -0.17 29.02 -5.30
N ARG A 104 1.10 29.26 -5.67
CA ARG A 104 1.44 30.32 -6.62
C ARG A 104 1.01 29.80 -7.99
N THR A 105 -0.16 30.21 -8.46
CA THR A 105 -0.48 30.10 -9.88
C THR A 105 0.43 31.09 -10.60
N ASN A 106 1.16 30.63 -11.61
CA ASN A 106 1.89 31.56 -12.46
C ASN A 106 0.85 32.37 -13.26
N PRO A 107 0.99 33.71 -13.36
CA PRO A 107 0.11 34.53 -14.20
C PRO A 107 0.43 34.25 -15.66
N GLY A 108 -0.18 33.21 -16.23
CA GLY A 108 0.06 32.75 -17.60
C GLY A 108 -0.59 31.40 -17.93
N GLU A 109 -1.01 30.62 -16.93
CA GLU A 109 -1.71 29.36 -17.15
C GLU A 109 -3.23 29.61 -17.11
N LYS A 110 -3.82 29.82 -18.30
CA LYS A 110 -5.27 29.88 -18.49
C LYS A 110 -5.77 28.44 -18.68
N THR A 111 -6.75 28.06 -17.86
CA THR A 111 -7.55 26.83 -17.98
C THR A 111 -8.14 26.64 -19.37
#